data_AF-A0A412YQ30-F1
#
_entry.id   AF-A0A412YQ30-F1
#
_cell.length_a   1.000
_cell.length_b   1.000
_cell.length_c   1.000
_cell.angle_alpha   90.00
_cell.angle_beta   90.00
_cell.angle_gamma   90.00
#
_symmetry.space_group_name_H-M   'P 1'
#
loop_
_entity.id
_entity.type
_entity.pdbx_description
1 polymer ?
#
loop_
_entity_poly.entity_id
_entity_poly.type
_entity_poly.pdbx_seq_one_letter_code
_entity_poly.pdbx_strand_id
1 'polypeptide(L)'
;MKTNKITETKIDKLIPDNINANKGTEYGQHLVETSLRQFGAGRSILLDKNNRIIAGNKTVENAAAIGLENVIVVETTGDQIVAVKRTDVDLDSKFGRELAIADNASAKANIEWDEENVQQIAKEWEIDPVDWGIPEFEVQPDEEEEPEEEKKVIDTRLIVECGDVAKLSMLFSELQDRGFKCELKE
;
A
#
# COMPACT_ATOMS: atom_id res chain seq x y z
N MET A 1 19.37 -7.06 -31.06
CA MET A 1 18.82 -6.56 -29.78
C MET A 1 19.81 -6.89 -28.68
N LYS A 2 20.08 -5.97 -27.74
CA LYS A 2 20.89 -6.29 -26.57
C LYS A 2 20.08 -7.23 -25.66
N THR A 3 20.72 -8.26 -25.13
CA THR A 3 20.09 -9.14 -24.14
C THR A 3 20.09 -8.42 -22.79
N ASN A 4 18.92 -8.30 -22.16
CA ASN A 4 18.82 -7.77 -20.81
C ASN A 4 19.38 -8.80 -19.81
N LYS A 5 20.04 -8.33 -18.75
CA LYS A 5 20.56 -9.20 -17.70
C LYS A 5 19.40 -9.64 -16.80
N ILE A 6 19.29 -10.95 -16.57
CA ILE A 6 18.31 -11.55 -15.67
C ILE A 6 19.08 -12.24 -14.54
N THR A 7 18.68 -12.04 -13.29
CA THR A 7 19.34 -12.63 -12.12
C THR A 7 18.30 -13.11 -11.13
N GLU A 8 18.53 -14.28 -10.54
CA GLU A 8 17.75 -14.78 -9.39
C GLU A 8 18.43 -14.35 -8.09
N THR A 9 17.63 -13.86 -7.15
CA THR A 9 18.08 -13.42 -5.83
C THR A 9 17.01 -13.73 -4.78
N LYS A 10 17.25 -13.28 -3.56
CA LYS A 10 16.35 -13.41 -2.42
C LYS A 10 15.81 -12.05 -2.01
N ILE A 11 14.61 -12.06 -1.41
CA ILE A 11 13.90 -10.87 -0.96
C ILE A 11 14.70 -10.09 0.11
N ASP A 12 15.53 -10.79 0.90
CA ASP A 12 16.43 -10.20 1.90
C ASP A 12 17.57 -9.36 1.30
N LYS A 13 17.79 -9.44 -0.02
CA LYS A 13 18.76 -8.61 -0.75
C LYS A 13 18.16 -7.31 -1.28
N LEU A 14 16.84 -7.16 -1.17
CA LEU A 14 16.16 -5.93 -1.53
C LEU A 14 16.17 -4.97 -0.34
N ILE A 15 16.34 -3.68 -0.62
CA ILE A 15 16.39 -2.64 0.40
C ILE A 15 15.06 -1.88 0.33
N PRO A 16 14.25 -1.88 1.40
CA PRO A 16 13.04 -1.06 1.45
C PRO A 16 13.36 0.42 1.26
N ASP A 17 12.39 1.16 0.72
CA ASP A 17 12.50 2.61 0.72
C ASP A 17 12.29 3.16 2.13
N ASN A 18 13.30 3.84 2.65
CA ASN A 18 13.33 4.32 4.04
C ASN A 18 12.52 5.61 4.26
N ILE A 19 12.04 6.25 3.19
CA ILE A 19 11.16 7.42 3.20
C ILE A 19 9.95 7.19 2.28
N ASN A 20 9.43 5.96 2.28
CA ASN A 20 8.35 5.58 1.37
C ASN A 20 7.10 6.45 1.60
N ALA A 21 6.66 7.15 0.56
CA ALA A 21 5.47 7.98 0.58
C ALA A 21 4.16 7.21 0.87
N ASN A 22 4.13 5.89 0.74
CA ASN A 22 2.98 5.06 1.08
C ASN A 22 3.24 4.24 2.34
N LYS A 23 2.60 4.62 3.46
CA LYS A 23 2.60 3.82 4.70
C LYS A 23 1.65 2.62 4.62
N GLY A 24 0.66 2.67 3.73
CA GLY A 24 -0.34 1.63 3.51
C GLY A 24 -1.38 1.56 4.63
N THR A 25 -2.43 0.76 4.42
CA THR A 25 -3.51 0.57 5.41
C THR A 25 -3.53 -0.87 5.89
N GLU A 26 -4.02 -1.13 7.11
CA GLU A 26 -4.17 -2.51 7.62
C GLU A 26 -5.09 -3.35 6.71
N TYR A 27 -6.22 -2.79 6.30
CA TYR A 27 -7.14 -3.45 5.37
C TYR A 27 -6.48 -3.74 4.01
N GLY A 28 -5.74 -2.78 3.49
CA GLY A 28 -4.99 -2.92 2.23
C GLY A 28 -3.91 -3.99 2.33
N GLN A 29 -3.16 -4.03 3.43
CA GLN A 29 -2.16 -5.06 3.71
C GLN A 29 -2.80 -6.44 3.74
N HIS A 30 -3.93 -6.60 4.45
CA HIS A 30 -4.69 -7.84 4.47
C HIS A 30 -5.08 -8.30 3.06
N LEU A 31 -5.62 -7.40 2.23
CA LEU A 31 -5.98 -7.73 0.85
C LEU A 31 -4.77 -8.11 -0.01
N VAL A 32 -3.63 -7.44 0.17
CA VAL A 32 -2.38 -7.77 -0.54
C VAL A 32 -1.90 -9.17 -0.12
N GLU A 33 -1.88 -9.47 1.17
CA GLU A 33 -1.51 -10.80 1.69
C GLU A 33 -2.43 -11.89 1.13
N THR A 34 -3.75 -11.70 1.23
CA THR A 34 -4.76 -12.64 0.71
C THR A 34 -4.55 -12.88 -0.78
N SER A 35 -4.35 -11.81 -1.56
CA SER A 35 -4.11 -11.92 -3.00
C SER A 35 -2.82 -12.70 -3.30
N LEU A 36 -1.74 -12.43 -2.57
CA LEU A 36 -0.47 -13.15 -2.74
C LEU A 36 -0.60 -14.64 -2.38
N ARG A 37 -1.31 -14.98 -1.30
CA ARG A 37 -1.54 -16.39 -0.92
C ARG A 37 -2.40 -17.13 -1.94
N GLN A 38 -3.45 -16.48 -2.45
CA GLN A 38 -4.41 -17.12 -3.35
C GLN A 38 -3.90 -17.22 -4.79
N PHE A 39 -3.23 -16.18 -5.28
CA PHE A 39 -2.90 -16.06 -6.70
C PHE A 39 -1.38 -16.06 -6.98
N GLY A 40 -0.55 -15.88 -5.96
CA GLY A 40 0.88 -15.62 -6.11
C GLY A 40 1.17 -14.21 -6.63
N ALA A 41 2.43 -13.94 -6.97
CA ALA A 41 2.81 -12.67 -7.58
C ALA A 41 2.23 -12.52 -9.00
N GLY A 42 1.50 -11.43 -9.23
CA GLY A 42 0.93 -11.07 -10.53
C GLY A 42 1.75 -9.98 -11.24
N ARG A 43 1.96 -8.85 -10.56
CA ARG A 43 2.75 -7.70 -11.05
C ARG A 43 4.20 -7.74 -10.53
N SER A 44 5.11 -7.12 -11.27
CA SER A 44 6.48 -6.89 -10.83
C SER A 44 6.58 -5.72 -9.84
N ILE A 45 7.67 -5.70 -9.08
CA ILE A 45 8.13 -4.54 -8.31
C ILE A 45 9.16 -3.75 -9.13
N LEU A 46 9.51 -2.55 -8.67
CA LEU A 46 10.54 -1.71 -9.30
C LEU A 46 11.70 -1.47 -8.35
N LEU A 47 12.92 -1.73 -8.82
CA LEU A 47 14.16 -1.49 -8.09
C LEU A 47 14.96 -0.37 -8.74
N ASP A 48 15.66 0.41 -7.93
CA ASP A 48 16.73 1.28 -8.40
C ASP A 48 18.01 0.48 -8.69
N LYS A 49 19.04 1.17 -9.19
CA LYS A 49 20.36 0.59 -9.48
C LYS A 49 21.11 0.01 -8.26
N ASN A 50 20.64 0.30 -7.03
CA ASN A 50 21.22 -0.12 -5.76
C ASN A 50 20.36 -1.16 -5.03
N ASN A 51 19.39 -1.79 -5.71
CA ASN A 51 18.41 -2.71 -5.13
C ASN A 51 17.46 -2.08 -4.10
N ARG A 52 17.31 -0.76 -4.09
CA ARG A 52 16.27 -0.07 -3.31
C ARG A 52 14.93 -0.15 -4.04
N ILE A 53 13.86 -0.44 -3.32
CA ILE A 53 12.53 -0.63 -3.89
C ILE A 53 11.88 0.73 -4.14
N ILE A 54 11.70 1.10 -5.41
CA ILE A 54 10.97 2.32 -5.83
C ILE A 54 9.46 2.08 -5.74
N ALA A 55 8.99 0.91 -6.17
CA ALA A 55 7.57 0.56 -6.16
C ALA A 55 7.37 -0.90 -5.76
N GLY A 56 6.32 -1.16 -4.97
CA GLY A 56 6.00 -2.51 -4.48
C GLY A 56 6.53 -2.84 -3.08
N ASN A 57 6.94 -1.84 -2.29
CA ASN A 57 7.40 -2.02 -0.90
C ASN A 57 6.43 -2.89 -0.07
N LYS A 58 5.13 -2.57 -0.10
CA LYS A 58 4.10 -3.33 0.65
C LYS A 58 3.88 -4.75 0.11
N THR A 59 4.07 -4.96 -1.19
CA THR A 59 4.04 -6.31 -1.77
C THR A 59 5.22 -7.14 -1.29
N VAL A 60 6.42 -6.56 -1.22
CA VAL A 60 7.63 -7.23 -0.71
C VAL A 60 7.49 -7.58 0.77
N GLU A 61 6.99 -6.65 1.58
CA GLU A 61 6.73 -6.87 3.01
C GLU A 61 5.80 -8.06 3.24
N ASN A 62 4.65 -8.08 2.56
CA ASN A 62 3.69 -9.18 2.66
C ASN A 62 4.23 -10.49 2.06
N ALA A 63 4.96 -10.43 0.94
CA ALA A 63 5.60 -11.60 0.34
C ALA A 63 6.59 -12.26 1.32
N ALA A 64 7.42 -11.46 1.99
CA ALA A 64 8.34 -11.95 3.01
C ALA A 64 7.58 -12.58 4.19
N ALA A 65 6.52 -11.93 4.69
CA ALA A 65 5.71 -12.42 5.80
C ALA A 65 5.05 -13.78 5.53
N ILE A 66 4.75 -14.10 4.27
CA ILE A 66 4.14 -15.38 3.88
C ILE A 66 5.12 -16.42 3.33
N GLY A 67 6.42 -16.12 3.29
CA GLY A 67 7.48 -17.04 2.85
C GLY A 67 7.76 -17.06 1.34
N LEU A 68 7.33 -16.05 0.59
CA LEU A 68 7.71 -15.86 -0.82
C LEU A 68 9.05 -15.13 -0.90
N GLU A 69 10.14 -15.90 -0.90
CA GLU A 69 11.50 -15.34 -0.78
C GLU A 69 12.25 -15.13 -2.10
N ASN A 70 11.86 -15.82 -3.18
CA ASN A 70 12.64 -15.82 -4.42
C ASN A 70 12.25 -14.62 -5.30
N VAL A 71 13.25 -13.93 -5.84
CA VAL A 71 13.07 -12.74 -6.69
C VAL A 71 13.83 -12.92 -8.00
N ILE A 72 13.16 -12.63 -9.13
CA ILE A 72 13.79 -12.54 -10.44
C ILE A 72 13.95 -11.06 -10.78
N VAL A 73 15.19 -10.61 -10.96
CA VAL A 73 15.52 -9.23 -11.34
C VAL A 73 15.84 -9.18 -12.82
N VAL A 74 15.20 -8.25 -13.54
CA VAL A 74 15.47 -7.94 -14.94
C VAL A 74 16.03 -6.53 -15.00
N GLU A 75 17.31 -6.39 -15.34
CA GLU A 75 17.94 -5.07 -15.49
C GLU A 75 17.50 -4.43 -16.81
N THR A 76 17.00 -3.19 -16.73
CA THR A 76 16.51 -2.40 -17.87
C THR A 76 16.85 -0.92 -17.68
N THR A 77 16.81 -0.16 -18.76
CA THR A 77 17.00 1.31 -18.76
C THR A 77 15.69 2.09 -18.89
N GLY A 78 14.55 1.40 -18.98
CA GLY A 78 13.22 2.03 -19.13
C GLY A 78 12.84 2.40 -20.57
N ASP A 79 13.64 2.00 -21.56
CA ASP A 79 13.42 2.22 -22.99
C ASP A 79 12.46 1.18 -23.63
N GLN A 80 12.01 0.20 -22.84
CA GLN A 80 11.12 -0.88 -23.25
C GLN A 80 10.21 -1.32 -22.09
N ILE A 81 9.02 -1.83 -22.42
CA ILE A 81 8.12 -2.41 -21.43
C ILE A 81 8.58 -3.81 -21.05
N VAL A 82 8.75 -4.06 -19.75
CA VAL A 82 8.97 -5.41 -19.19
C VAL A 82 7.61 -6.00 -18.80
N ALA A 83 7.29 -7.16 -19.36
CA ALA A 83 6.04 -7.86 -19.08
C ALA A 83 6.29 -9.15 -18.29
N VAL A 84 5.54 -9.35 -17.19
CA VAL A 84 5.48 -10.62 -16.47
C VAL A 84 4.43 -11.50 -17.12
N LYS A 85 4.82 -12.68 -17.60
CA LYS A 85 3.92 -13.65 -18.22
C LYS A 85 3.75 -14.87 -17.32
N ARG A 86 2.55 -15.04 -16.76
CA ARG A 86 2.13 -16.27 -16.07
C ARG A 86 1.69 -17.31 -17.09
N THR A 87 2.38 -18.44 -17.14
CA THR A 87 2.08 -19.54 -18.09
C THR A 87 0.96 -20.46 -17.62
N ASP A 88 0.55 -20.32 -16.36
CA ASP A 88 -0.45 -21.10 -15.66
C ASP A 88 -1.81 -20.39 -15.55
N VAL A 89 -1.94 -19.16 -16.07
CA VAL A 89 -3.12 -18.32 -15.91
C VAL A 89 -3.73 -17.97 -17.26
N ASP A 90 -5.03 -18.21 -17.39
CA ASP A 90 -5.87 -17.70 -18.47
C ASP A 90 -6.77 -16.58 -17.94
N LEU A 91 -6.77 -15.42 -18.60
CA LEU A 91 -7.57 -14.25 -18.22
C LEU A 91 -9.08 -14.55 -18.29
N ASP A 92 -9.52 -15.39 -19.23
CA ASP A 92 -10.94 -15.71 -19.41
C ASP A 92 -11.41 -16.87 -18.52
N SER A 93 -10.61 -17.21 -17.50
CA SER A 93 -10.99 -18.09 -16.40
C SER A 93 -11.47 -17.31 -15.18
N LYS A 94 -12.20 -17.97 -14.27
CA LYS A 94 -12.56 -17.40 -12.97
C LYS A 94 -11.31 -16.94 -12.20
N PHE A 95 -10.25 -17.75 -12.18
CA PHE A 95 -8.98 -17.43 -11.51
C PHE A 95 -8.32 -16.17 -12.10
N GLY A 96 -8.27 -16.07 -13.43
CA GLY A 96 -7.68 -14.91 -14.12
C GLY A 96 -8.46 -13.62 -13.89
N ARG A 97 -9.80 -13.67 -13.93
CA ARG A 97 -10.65 -12.50 -13.64
C ARG A 97 -10.59 -12.07 -12.18
N GLU A 98 -10.58 -13.02 -11.24
CA GLU A 98 -10.43 -12.70 -9.82
C GLU A 98 -9.06 -12.10 -9.52
N LEU A 99 -7.97 -12.65 -10.08
CA LEU A 99 -6.64 -12.07 -9.96
C LEU A 99 -6.62 -10.64 -10.49
N ALA A 100 -7.20 -10.37 -11.67
CA ALA A 100 -7.23 -9.02 -12.23
C ALA A 100 -7.99 -8.01 -11.33
N ILE A 101 -9.06 -8.44 -10.66
CA ILE A 101 -9.80 -7.59 -9.72
C ILE A 101 -9.01 -7.41 -8.43
N ALA A 102 -8.51 -8.49 -7.83
CA ALA A 102 -7.76 -8.48 -6.57
C ALA A 102 -6.50 -7.62 -6.67
N ASP A 103 -5.78 -7.71 -7.78
CA ASP A 103 -4.57 -6.93 -8.05
C ASP A 103 -4.87 -5.42 -8.05
N ASN A 104 -5.93 -4.96 -8.71
CA ASN A 104 -6.31 -3.55 -8.73
C ASN A 104 -6.91 -3.07 -7.38
N ALA A 105 -7.79 -3.88 -6.78
CA ALA A 105 -8.48 -3.52 -5.56
C ALA A 105 -7.53 -3.45 -4.35
N SER A 106 -6.65 -4.44 -4.19
CA SER A 106 -5.66 -4.47 -3.11
C SER A 106 -4.66 -3.31 -3.22
N ALA A 107 -4.18 -3.01 -4.43
CA ALA A 107 -3.30 -1.87 -4.66
C ALA A 107 -3.97 -0.55 -4.26
N LYS A 108 -5.23 -0.33 -4.69
CA LYS A 108 -5.99 0.88 -4.33
C LYS A 108 -6.24 0.98 -2.83
N ALA A 109 -6.70 -0.10 -2.21
CA ALA A 109 -7.02 -0.11 -0.78
C ALA A 109 -5.80 0.10 0.11
N ASN A 110 -4.61 -0.24 -0.38
CA ASN A 110 -3.36 -0.14 0.34
C ASN A 110 -2.57 1.15 0.07
N ILE A 111 -3.19 2.17 -0.53
CA ILE A 111 -2.60 3.51 -0.58
C ILE A 111 -3.10 4.30 0.63
N GLU A 112 -2.15 4.65 1.49
CA GLU A 112 -2.32 5.72 2.47
C GLU A 112 -1.04 6.54 2.46
N TRP A 113 -1.16 7.83 2.14
CA TRP A 113 0.00 8.70 2.06
C TRP A 113 0.59 8.92 3.45
N ASP A 114 1.91 8.84 3.51
CA ASP A 114 2.71 9.25 4.66
C ASP A 114 3.08 10.71 4.44
N GLU A 115 2.34 11.61 5.09
CA GLU A 115 2.47 13.06 4.90
C GLU A 115 3.89 13.56 5.22
N GLU A 116 4.48 13.07 6.31
CA GLU A 116 5.85 13.43 6.71
C GLU A 116 6.85 13.04 5.62
N ASN A 117 6.79 11.80 5.14
CA ASN A 117 7.66 11.35 4.06
C ASN A 117 7.41 12.11 2.75
N VAL A 118 6.16 12.39 2.40
CA VAL A 118 5.83 13.13 1.17
C VAL A 118 6.37 14.56 1.25
N GLN A 119 6.19 15.26 2.38
CA GLN A 119 6.73 16.60 2.59
C GLN A 119 8.26 16.61 2.62
N GLN A 120 8.88 15.62 3.26
CA GLN A 120 10.34 15.44 3.23
C GLN A 120 10.83 15.27 1.79
N ILE A 121 10.19 14.39 1.00
CA ILE A 121 10.54 14.17 -0.40
C ILE A 121 10.37 15.45 -1.22
N ALA A 122 9.24 16.14 -1.06
CA ALA A 122 8.94 17.38 -1.76
C ALA A 122 10.02 18.44 -1.51
N LYS A 123 10.43 18.60 -0.25
CA LYS A 123 11.43 19.57 0.17
C LYS A 123 12.85 19.21 -0.27
N GLU A 124 13.27 17.95 -0.09
CA GLU A 124 14.65 17.53 -0.36
C GLU A 124 14.97 17.45 -1.86
N TRP A 125 13.98 17.12 -2.70
CA TRP A 125 14.17 16.96 -4.14
C TRP A 125 13.44 18.00 -4.99
N GLU A 126 12.86 19.04 -4.39
CA GLU A 126 12.12 20.11 -5.07
C GLU A 126 11.00 19.54 -5.99
N ILE A 127 10.26 18.56 -5.46
CA ILE A 127 9.15 17.90 -6.15
C ILE A 127 7.84 18.51 -5.67
N ASP A 128 6.94 18.81 -6.61
CA ASP A 128 5.55 19.12 -6.28
C ASP A 128 4.70 17.82 -6.30
N PRO A 129 4.21 17.32 -5.15
CA PRO A 129 3.38 16.13 -5.10
C PRO A 129 2.07 16.26 -5.89
N VAL A 130 1.56 17.49 -6.08
CA VAL A 130 0.30 17.76 -6.78
C VAL A 130 0.40 17.43 -8.27
N ASP A 131 1.58 17.58 -8.88
CA ASP A 131 1.85 17.17 -10.27
C ASP A 131 1.59 15.67 -10.50
N TRP A 132 1.64 14.87 -9.43
CA TRP A 132 1.41 13.43 -9.45
C TRP A 132 0.04 13.02 -8.90
N GLY A 133 -0.85 13.98 -8.65
CA GLY A 133 -2.21 13.75 -8.16
C GLY A 133 -2.28 13.38 -6.67
N ILE A 134 -1.23 13.66 -5.91
CA ILE A 134 -1.28 13.60 -4.44
C ILE A 134 -1.97 14.88 -3.96
N PRO A 135 -3.01 14.79 -3.10
CA PRO A 135 -3.68 15.98 -2.59
C PRO A 135 -2.70 16.84 -1.78
N GLU A 136 -2.94 18.16 -1.76
CA GLU A 136 -2.28 19.03 -0.80
C GLU A 136 -2.64 18.55 0.61
N PHE A 137 -1.62 18.39 1.44
CA PHE A 137 -1.83 18.15 2.86
C PHE A 137 -2.10 19.49 3.53
N GLU A 138 -3.02 19.50 4.50
CA GLU A 138 -3.22 20.68 5.32
C GLU A 138 -1.97 20.86 6.17
N VAL A 139 -1.12 21.83 5.79
CA VAL A 139 0.03 22.24 6.60
C VAL A 139 -0.53 22.72 7.94
N GLN A 140 -0.47 21.87 8.96
CA GLN A 140 -0.49 22.38 10.32
C GLN A 140 0.76 23.24 10.43
N PRO A 141 0.64 24.56 10.71
CA PRO A 141 1.81 25.40 10.84
C PRO A 141 2.75 24.72 11.83
N ASP A 142 4.04 24.64 11.49
CA ASP A 142 5.07 24.25 12.44
C ASP A 142 4.82 25.08 13.71
N GLU A 143 4.35 24.43 14.77
CA GLU A 143 4.37 25.02 16.10
C GLU A 143 5.87 25.16 16.42
N GLU A 144 6.43 26.33 16.11
CA GLU A 144 7.58 26.84 16.85
C GLU A 144 7.26 26.57 18.32
N GLU A 145 8.13 25.84 19.03
CA GLU A 145 7.93 25.40 20.42
C GLU A 145 7.57 26.59 21.33
N GLU A 146 6.29 26.94 21.38
CA GLU A 146 5.67 27.79 22.39
C GLU A 146 5.05 26.87 23.46
N PRO A 147 5.14 27.27 24.74
CA PRO A 147 4.95 26.35 25.86
C PRO A 147 3.56 25.74 25.87
N GLU A 148 3.50 24.40 25.97
CA GLU A 148 2.33 23.52 26.08
C GLU A 148 1.01 24.24 26.44
N GLU A 149 0.24 24.63 25.43
CA GLU A 149 -1.19 24.87 25.61
C GLU A 149 -1.95 23.54 25.41
N GLU A 150 -2.78 23.19 26.40
CA GLU A 150 -3.55 21.94 26.45
C GLU A 150 -4.26 21.64 25.12
N LYS A 151 -3.78 20.62 24.41
CA LYS A 151 -4.39 20.10 23.17
C LYS A 151 -5.90 19.90 23.38
N LYS A 152 -6.72 20.74 22.74
CA LYS A 152 -8.16 20.52 22.68
C LYS A 152 -8.43 19.20 21.95
N VAL A 153 -8.88 18.20 22.68
CA VAL A 153 -9.35 16.93 22.13
C VAL A 153 -10.62 17.21 21.33
N ILE A 154 -10.50 17.23 19.99
CA ILE A 154 -11.65 17.34 19.09
C ILE A 154 -12.23 15.93 18.92
N ASP A 155 -13.32 15.63 19.64
CA ASP A 155 -14.09 14.39 19.49
C ASP A 155 -15.16 14.58 18.39
N THR A 156 -15.15 13.73 17.37
CA THR A 156 -16.12 13.76 16.25
C THR A 156 -16.96 12.48 16.27
N ARG A 157 -18.29 12.61 16.15
CA ARG A 157 -19.22 11.48 16.27
C ARG A 157 -19.82 11.06 14.93
N LEU A 158 -19.85 9.74 14.70
CA LEU A 158 -20.56 9.09 13.59
C LEU A 158 -21.83 8.41 14.12
N ILE A 159 -22.99 8.69 13.51
CA ILE A 159 -24.27 8.04 13.82
C ILE A 159 -24.67 7.20 12.62
N VAL A 160 -24.92 5.90 12.84
CA VAL A 160 -25.30 4.94 11.79
C VAL A 160 -26.67 4.36 12.13
N GLU A 161 -27.62 4.45 11.18
CA GLU A 161 -28.97 3.90 11.32
C GLU A 161 -29.16 2.72 10.35
N CYS A 162 -29.70 1.61 10.85
CA CYS A 162 -30.00 0.43 10.05
C CYS A 162 -31.28 -0.23 10.55
N GLY A 163 -32.23 -0.52 9.65
CA GLY A 163 -33.47 -1.24 9.99
C GLY A 163 -33.27 -2.74 10.26
N ASP A 164 -32.04 -3.24 10.17
CA ASP A 164 -31.67 -4.62 10.43
C ASP A 164 -30.69 -4.68 11.61
N VAL A 165 -31.22 -5.08 12.76
CA VAL A 165 -30.50 -5.11 14.05
C VAL A 165 -29.27 -6.02 13.97
N ALA A 166 -29.32 -7.12 13.22
CA ALA A 166 -28.20 -8.04 13.11
C ALA A 166 -27.01 -7.40 12.38
N LYS A 167 -27.28 -6.62 11.33
CA LYS A 167 -26.25 -5.88 10.58
C LYS A 167 -25.62 -4.77 11.41
N LEU A 168 -26.43 -4.05 12.19
CA LEU A 168 -25.92 -2.98 13.05
C LEU A 168 -24.99 -3.54 14.14
N SER A 169 -25.33 -4.69 14.72
CA SER A 169 -24.49 -5.39 15.70
C SER A 169 -23.18 -5.92 15.11
N MET A 170 -23.21 -6.43 13.86
CA MET A 170 -21.97 -6.86 13.18
C MET A 170 -21.04 -5.68 12.91
N LEU A 171 -21.58 -4.56 12.42
CA LEU A 171 -20.80 -3.34 12.18
C LEU A 171 -20.24 -2.76 13.48
N PHE A 172 -21.02 -2.81 14.57
CA PHE A 172 -20.55 -2.39 15.90
C PHE A 172 -19.32 -3.18 16.34
N SER A 173 -19.32 -4.51 16.20
CA SER A 173 -18.16 -5.35 16.53
C SER A 173 -16.96 -5.01 15.66
N GLU A 174 -17.16 -4.83 14.35
CA GLU A 174 -16.08 -4.49 13.42
C GLU A 174 -15.42 -3.15 13.78
N LEU A 175 -16.21 -2.13 14.12
CA LEU A 175 -15.68 -0.82 14.52
C LEU A 175 -14.92 -0.89 15.85
N GLN A 176 -15.37 -1.73 16.80
CA GLN A 176 -14.63 -1.95 18.04
C GLN A 176 -13.29 -2.66 17.80
N ASP A 177 -13.27 -3.69 16.95
CA ASP A 177 -12.04 -4.42 16.59
C ASP A 177 -11.03 -3.49 15.89
N ARG A 178 -11.53 -2.49 15.16
CA ARG A 178 -10.73 -1.43 14.52
C ARG A 178 -10.34 -0.28 15.46
N GLY A 179 -10.62 -0.41 16.77
CA GLY A 179 -10.17 0.53 17.79
C GLY A 179 -11.05 1.77 17.98
N PHE A 180 -12.22 1.85 17.34
CA PHE A 180 -13.14 2.97 17.52
C PHE A 180 -13.93 2.83 18.83
N LYS A 181 -14.11 3.96 19.55
CA LYS A 181 -15.02 4.02 20.68
C LYS A 181 -16.46 4.06 20.18
N CYS A 182 -17.16 2.94 20.28
CA CYS A 182 -18.51 2.77 19.77
C CYS A 182 -19.55 2.78 20.89
N GLU A 183 -20.72 3.38 20.64
CA GLU A 183 -21.88 3.34 21.52
C GLU A 183 -23.12 2.93 20.70
N LEU A 184 -23.85 1.91 21.17
CA LEU A 184 -25.17 1.54 20.64
C LEU A 184 -26.23 2.23 21.49
N LYS A 185 -27.10 3.02 20.86
CA LYS A 185 -28.29 3.60 21.51
C LYS A 185 -29.51 2.87 20.98
N GLU A 186 -30.31 2.33 21.89
CA GLU A 186 -31.63 1.72 21.61
C GLU A 186 -32.68 2.79 21.27
#